data_AF-A0A4E0RNG6-F1
#
_entry.id   AF-A0A4E0RNG6-F1
#
_cell.length_a   1.000
_cell.length_b   1.000
_cell.length_c   1.000
_cell.angle_alpha   90.00
_cell.angle_beta   90.00
_cell.angle_gamma   90.00
#
_symmetry.space_group_name_H-M   'P 1'
#
loop_
_entity.id
_entity.type
_entity.pdbx_description
1 polymer ?
#
loop_
_entity_poly.entity_id
_entity_poly.type
_entity_poly.pdbx_seq_one_letter_code
_entity_poly.pdbx_strand_id
1 'polypeptide(L)'
;MTHDCPPKSYTDLNAARYLPIAWIQSGTISGYERSDKAIASWDEMELLMDELGYPYLNPSLSETDVRQAEQVFEDLMSNLMQLIRLGKAKPLLTTLEKIDNFLASKNQRFLLSPELSYPDCLLMPKLQHVRVLCHVHKNSDIPEHFKHLCRYVGEMYRSEAFIRSCPSDRDIILHYMEKDALKKNFRLRLLGSESLNDVPGSTKKAEPLVNGTTLR
;
A
#
# COMPACT_ATOMS: atom_id res chain seq x y z
N MET A 1 -8.98 -20.30 24.37
CA MET A 1 -8.56 -20.91 23.09
C MET A 1 -7.13 -20.51 22.88
N THR A 2 -6.19 -21.45 22.93
CA THR A 2 -4.76 -21.20 22.71
C THR A 2 -4.57 -20.76 21.27
N HIS A 3 -4.14 -19.51 21.07
CA HIS A 3 -3.87 -18.91 19.76
C HIS A 3 -2.60 -19.46 19.08
N ASP A 4 -2.03 -20.54 19.61
CA ASP A 4 -0.66 -20.98 19.30
C ASP A 4 -0.57 -22.10 18.24
N CYS A 5 -1.71 -22.63 17.75
CA CYS A 5 -1.69 -23.63 16.68
C CYS A 5 -2.39 -23.09 15.43
N PRO A 6 -1.66 -22.88 14.31
CA PRO A 6 -2.28 -22.49 13.06
C PRO A 6 -3.25 -23.57 12.56
N PRO A 7 -4.29 -23.20 11.76
CA PRO A 7 -5.21 -24.15 11.17
C PRO A 7 -4.48 -25.23 10.37
N LYS A 8 -5.03 -26.45 10.31
CA LYS A 8 -4.40 -27.57 9.59
C LYS A 8 -4.16 -27.25 8.10
N SER A 9 -5.10 -26.58 7.45
CA SER A 9 -4.93 -26.11 6.07
C SER A 9 -3.73 -25.15 5.91
N TYR A 10 -3.42 -24.35 6.93
CA TYR A 10 -2.25 -23.47 6.92
C TYR A 10 -0.94 -24.25 7.13
N THR A 11 -0.94 -25.25 8.02
CA THR A 11 0.24 -26.12 8.22
C THR A 11 0.54 -26.98 7.01
N ASP A 12 -0.49 -27.49 6.33
CA ASP A 12 -0.36 -28.36 5.16
C ASP A 12 0.29 -27.62 3.97
N LEU A 13 0.08 -26.30 3.89
CA LEU A 13 0.71 -25.44 2.88
C LEU A 13 2.19 -25.12 3.16
N ASN A 14 2.73 -25.48 4.32
CA ASN A 14 4.04 -25.00 4.79
C ASN A 14 4.19 -23.46 4.67
N ALA A 15 3.09 -22.74 4.89
CA ALA A 15 2.95 -21.30 4.64
C ALA A 15 3.81 -20.42 5.55
N ALA A 16 4.36 -20.98 6.64
CA ALA A 16 5.21 -20.26 7.59
C ALA A 16 6.48 -19.66 6.98
N ARG A 17 6.85 -20.06 5.75
CA ARG A 17 8.00 -19.52 5.02
C ARG A 17 7.63 -18.56 3.87
N TYR A 18 6.38 -18.55 3.43
CA TYR A 18 5.96 -17.88 2.19
C TYR A 18 4.57 -17.26 2.39
N LEU A 19 4.54 -15.97 2.76
CA LEU A 19 3.34 -15.14 2.70
C LEU A 19 3.64 -13.92 1.82
N PRO A 20 2.70 -13.49 0.96
CA PRO A 20 1.39 -14.11 0.70
C PRO A 20 1.50 -15.47 -0.05
N ILE A 21 0.50 -16.32 0.11
CA ILE A 21 0.34 -17.62 -0.59
C ILE A 21 -1.10 -17.75 -1.09
N ALA A 22 -1.29 -18.34 -2.27
CA ALA A 22 -2.60 -18.74 -2.78
C ALA A 22 -2.62 -20.24 -3.10
N TRP A 23 -3.80 -20.84 -3.17
CA TRP A 23 -3.97 -22.27 -3.47
C TRP A 23 -5.16 -22.46 -4.42
N ILE A 24 -4.89 -23.10 -5.56
CA ILE A 24 -5.91 -23.51 -6.52
C ILE A 24 -6.48 -24.83 -6.03
N GLN A 25 -7.57 -24.79 -5.28
CA GLN A 25 -8.19 -26.00 -4.70
C GLN A 25 -8.63 -26.97 -5.79
N SER A 26 -9.28 -26.46 -6.84
CA SER A 26 -9.70 -27.27 -7.98
C SER A 26 -9.97 -26.41 -9.22
N GLY A 27 -9.72 -26.94 -10.42
CA GLY A 27 -10.15 -26.33 -11.67
C GLY A 27 -9.17 -26.49 -12.82
N THR A 28 -9.60 -26.04 -14.00
CA THR A 28 -8.79 -26.00 -15.22
C THR A 28 -8.55 -24.57 -15.66
N ILE A 29 -7.37 -24.31 -16.22
CA ILE A 29 -7.03 -23.02 -16.84
C ILE A 29 -6.56 -23.31 -18.26
N SER A 30 -7.18 -22.64 -19.24
CA SER A 30 -6.89 -22.87 -20.67
C SER A 30 -6.95 -24.34 -21.11
N GLY A 31 -7.84 -25.13 -20.47
CA GLY A 31 -8.02 -26.56 -20.73
C GLY A 31 -7.02 -27.49 -20.04
N TYR A 32 -6.06 -26.95 -19.28
CA TYR A 32 -5.09 -27.74 -18.50
C TYR A 32 -5.53 -27.85 -17.05
N GLU A 33 -5.36 -29.05 -16.48
CA GLU A 33 -5.61 -29.31 -15.06
C GLU A 33 -4.67 -28.47 -14.17
N ARG A 34 -5.24 -27.81 -13.16
CA ARG A 34 -4.53 -26.91 -12.25
C ARG A 34 -4.92 -27.13 -10.78
N SER A 35 -5.76 -28.12 -10.48
CA SER A 35 -6.13 -28.47 -9.11
C SER A 35 -4.91 -28.78 -8.22
N ASP A 36 -5.08 -28.48 -6.94
CA ASP A 36 -4.11 -28.71 -5.87
C ASP A 36 -2.74 -28.03 -6.07
N LYS A 37 -2.73 -26.84 -6.71
CA LYS A 37 -1.50 -26.07 -6.94
C LYS A 37 -1.39 -24.90 -5.97
N ALA A 38 -0.31 -24.88 -5.18
CA ALA A 38 0.06 -23.71 -4.39
C ALA A 38 0.79 -22.67 -5.25
N ILE A 39 0.56 -21.40 -4.96
CA ILE A 39 1.20 -20.22 -5.54
C ILE A 39 1.90 -19.50 -4.40
N ALA A 40 3.23 -19.63 -4.32
CA ALA A 40 4.01 -19.25 -3.15
C ALA A 40 5.01 -18.11 -3.43
N SER A 41 5.02 -17.56 -4.65
CA SER A 41 5.85 -16.43 -5.04
C SER A 41 5.07 -15.41 -5.87
N TRP A 42 5.65 -14.22 -6.01
CA TRP A 42 5.12 -13.18 -6.88
C TRP A 42 5.16 -13.60 -8.36
N ASP A 43 6.28 -14.16 -8.81
CA ASP A 43 6.43 -14.65 -10.19
C ASP A 43 5.36 -15.70 -10.54
N GLU A 44 5.05 -16.62 -9.62
CA GLU A 44 4.00 -17.62 -9.82
C GLU A 44 2.59 -16.98 -9.87
N MET A 45 2.36 -15.94 -9.08
CA MET A 45 1.10 -15.20 -9.09
C MET A 45 0.93 -14.42 -10.39
N GLU A 46 1.98 -13.77 -10.89
CA GLU A 46 1.96 -13.07 -12.19
C GLU A 46 1.65 -14.05 -13.33
N LEU A 47 2.33 -15.20 -13.36
CA LEU A 47 2.05 -16.25 -14.34
C LEU A 47 0.61 -16.75 -14.25
N LEU A 48 0.05 -16.89 -13.04
CA LEU A 48 -1.35 -17.26 -12.86
C LEU A 48 -2.30 -16.20 -13.42
N MET A 49 -2.04 -14.92 -13.16
CA MET A 49 -2.87 -13.82 -13.69
C MET A 49 -2.86 -13.77 -15.22
N ASP A 50 -1.69 -14.03 -15.82
CA ASP A 50 -1.54 -14.17 -17.28
C ASP A 50 -2.33 -15.36 -17.82
N GLU A 51 -2.21 -16.54 -17.20
CA GLU A 51 -2.96 -17.75 -17.59
C GLU A 51 -4.48 -17.54 -17.49
N LEU A 52 -4.94 -16.73 -16.53
CA LEU A 52 -6.35 -16.36 -16.34
C LEU A 52 -6.85 -15.30 -17.33
N GLY A 53 -5.95 -14.69 -18.14
CA GLY A 53 -6.30 -13.65 -19.10
C GLY A 53 -6.47 -12.25 -18.48
N TYR A 54 -5.92 -12.03 -17.29
CA TYR A 54 -5.96 -10.75 -16.58
C TYR A 54 -4.55 -10.27 -16.17
N PRO A 55 -3.61 -10.12 -17.13
CA PRO A 55 -2.30 -9.56 -16.82
C PRO A 55 -2.49 -8.19 -16.16
N TYR A 56 -1.75 -7.93 -15.09
CA TYR A 56 -1.83 -6.67 -14.33
C TYR A 56 -3.23 -6.26 -13.85
N LEU A 57 -4.16 -7.23 -13.74
CA LEU A 57 -5.60 -7.02 -13.47
C LEU A 57 -6.36 -6.26 -14.56
N ASN A 58 -5.71 -5.90 -15.67
CA ASN A 58 -6.33 -5.20 -16.78
C ASN A 58 -5.62 -5.57 -18.10
N PRO A 59 -6.24 -6.40 -18.96
CA PRO A 59 -5.63 -6.89 -20.20
C PRO A 59 -5.38 -5.80 -21.24
N SER A 60 -5.90 -4.58 -21.05
CA SER A 60 -5.68 -3.45 -21.95
C SER A 60 -4.39 -2.69 -21.65
N LEU A 61 -3.70 -2.98 -20.54
CA LEU A 61 -2.50 -2.28 -20.13
C LEU A 61 -1.23 -2.90 -20.73
N SER A 62 -0.29 -2.03 -21.10
CA SER A 62 1.03 -2.45 -21.56
C SER A 62 1.99 -2.66 -20.38
N GLU A 63 2.90 -3.64 -20.48
CA GLU A 63 3.97 -3.83 -19.48
C GLU A 63 4.79 -2.54 -19.29
N THR A 64 5.02 -1.78 -20.37
CA THR A 64 5.81 -0.55 -20.30
C THR A 64 5.13 0.52 -19.45
N ASP A 65 3.82 0.70 -19.57
CA ASP A 65 3.06 1.64 -18.75
C ASP A 65 3.03 1.21 -17.27
N VAL A 66 2.85 -0.09 -17.03
CA VAL A 66 2.86 -0.67 -15.68
C VAL A 66 4.21 -0.44 -15.00
N ARG A 67 5.32 -0.78 -15.69
CA ARG A 67 6.68 -0.57 -15.20
C ARG A 67 6.97 0.90 -14.95
N GLN A 68 6.52 1.79 -15.84
CA GLN A 68 6.66 3.24 -15.65
C GLN A 68 5.92 3.70 -14.39
N ALA A 69 4.70 3.23 -14.15
CA ALA A 69 3.93 3.58 -12.96
C ALA A 69 4.66 3.12 -11.68
N GLU A 70 5.18 1.89 -11.64
CA GLU A 70 5.91 1.36 -10.49
C GLU A 70 7.16 2.18 -10.14
N GLN A 71 7.94 2.56 -11.15
CA GLN A 71 9.15 3.38 -10.98
C GLN A 71 8.87 4.75 -10.33
N VAL A 72 7.66 5.30 -10.49
CA VAL A 72 7.29 6.58 -9.88
C VAL A 72 7.29 6.51 -8.35
N PHE A 73 6.96 5.35 -7.78
CA PHE A 73 6.79 5.16 -6.34
C PHE A 73 7.69 4.08 -5.72
N GLU A 74 8.71 3.60 -6.43
CA GLU A 74 9.62 2.55 -5.94
C GLU A 74 10.31 2.94 -4.62
N ASP A 75 10.72 4.21 -4.50
CA ASP A 75 11.41 4.76 -3.33
C ASP A 75 10.46 5.21 -2.20
N LEU A 76 9.14 5.08 -2.35
CA LEU A 76 8.18 5.69 -1.42
C LEU A 76 8.39 5.22 0.02
N MET A 77 8.58 3.91 0.21
CA MET A 77 8.74 3.32 1.54
C MET A 77 10.13 3.60 2.13
N SER A 78 11.19 3.58 1.32
CA SER A 78 12.55 3.90 1.79
C SER A 78 12.62 5.36 2.24
N ASN A 79 12.01 6.27 1.47
CA ASN A 79 11.93 7.70 1.80
C ASN A 79 11.03 7.99 3.00
N LEU A 80 9.94 7.24 3.18
CA LEU A 80 9.16 7.27 4.42
C LEU A 80 10.03 6.86 5.61
N MET A 81 10.83 5.80 5.50
CA MET A 81 11.74 5.41 6.57
C MET A 81 12.82 6.46 6.87
N GLN A 82 13.28 7.22 5.87
CA GLN A 82 14.18 8.36 6.11
C GLN A 82 13.51 9.47 6.92
N LEU A 83 12.23 9.77 6.67
CA LEU A 83 11.46 10.69 7.51
C LEU A 83 11.37 10.16 8.94
N ILE A 84 10.91 8.92 9.13
CA ILE A 84 10.63 8.37 10.45
C ILE A 84 11.90 8.22 11.29
N ARG A 85 12.99 7.72 10.69
CA ARG A 85 14.25 7.45 11.40
C ARG A 85 15.16 8.65 11.54
N LEU A 86 15.22 9.51 10.52
CA LEU A 86 16.19 10.60 10.42
C LEU A 86 15.57 12.00 10.45
N GLY A 87 14.24 12.11 10.44
CA GLY A 87 13.52 13.38 10.35
C GLY A 87 13.66 14.08 8.98
N LYS A 88 14.13 13.38 7.94
CA LYS A 88 14.35 13.94 6.61
C LYS A 88 13.09 13.85 5.76
N ALA A 89 12.31 14.93 5.71
CA ALA A 89 11.06 14.98 4.92
C ALA A 89 11.27 15.12 3.41
N LYS A 90 12.37 15.75 2.97
CA LYS A 90 12.61 16.10 1.55
C LYS A 90 12.51 14.91 0.59
N PRO A 91 13.14 13.76 0.85
CA PRO A 91 13.04 12.62 -0.06
C PRO A 91 11.59 12.14 -0.23
N LEU A 92 10.82 12.09 0.86
CA LEU A 92 9.42 11.67 0.82
C LEU A 92 8.59 12.67 0.00
N LEU A 93 8.74 13.98 0.28
CA LEU A 93 8.02 15.03 -0.47
C LEU A 93 8.34 15.00 -1.97
N THR A 94 9.60 14.76 -2.34
CA THR A 94 9.99 14.59 -3.74
C THR A 94 9.31 13.38 -4.38
N THR A 95 9.19 12.24 -3.68
CA THR A 95 8.45 11.09 -4.21
C THR A 95 6.94 11.38 -4.32
N LEU A 96 6.33 12.05 -3.34
CA LEU A 96 4.91 12.43 -3.39
C LEU A 96 4.63 13.39 -4.56
N GLU A 97 5.53 14.34 -4.82
CA GLU A 97 5.45 15.25 -5.97
C GLU A 97 5.56 14.49 -7.31
N LYS A 98 6.47 13.50 -7.41
CA LYS A 98 6.54 12.62 -8.60
C LYS A 98 5.22 11.88 -8.84
N ILE A 99 4.61 11.34 -7.78
CA ILE A 99 3.32 10.64 -7.87
C ILE A 99 2.21 11.60 -8.31
N ASP A 100 2.12 12.80 -7.71
CA ASP A 100 1.12 13.81 -8.09
C ASP A 100 1.23 14.19 -9.57
N ASN A 101 2.45 14.47 -10.03
CA ASN A 101 2.71 14.82 -11.43
C ASN A 101 2.36 13.67 -12.39
N PHE A 102 2.66 12.42 -12.02
CA PHE A 102 2.28 11.25 -12.81
C PHE A 102 0.75 11.12 -12.93
N LEU A 103 0.03 11.22 -11.81
CA LEU A 103 -1.43 11.20 -11.78
C LEU A 103 -2.04 12.35 -12.61
N ALA A 104 -1.43 13.54 -12.56
CA ALA A 104 -1.83 14.68 -13.39
C ALA A 104 -1.70 14.37 -14.89
N SER A 105 -0.59 13.73 -15.28
CA SER A 105 -0.28 13.42 -16.69
C SER A 105 -1.19 12.35 -17.30
N LYS A 106 -1.65 11.36 -16.52
CA LYS A 106 -2.51 10.27 -17.01
C LYS A 106 -3.98 10.72 -17.09
N ASN A 107 -4.41 11.63 -16.22
CA ASN A 107 -5.77 12.15 -16.12
C ASN A 107 -6.86 11.04 -16.05
N GLN A 108 -6.57 9.98 -15.31
CA GLN A 108 -7.48 8.86 -15.06
C GLN A 108 -8.01 8.88 -13.62
N ARG A 109 -8.99 8.01 -13.33
CA ARG A 109 -9.50 7.79 -11.97
C ARG A 109 -8.43 7.18 -11.07
N PHE A 110 -7.76 6.13 -11.55
CA PHE A 110 -6.66 5.45 -10.89
C PHE A 110 -5.34 5.68 -11.65
N LEU A 111 -4.26 4.94 -11.37
CA LEU A 111 -2.93 5.25 -11.90
C LEU A 111 -2.87 5.21 -13.43
N LEU A 112 -3.46 4.18 -14.04
CA LEU A 112 -3.35 3.94 -15.48
C LEU A 112 -4.70 3.85 -16.19
N SER A 113 -5.80 3.63 -15.46
CA SER A 113 -7.12 3.44 -16.06
C SER A 113 -8.26 3.93 -15.14
N PRO A 114 -9.52 3.95 -15.64
CA PRO A 114 -10.69 4.18 -14.79
C PRO A 114 -10.98 3.06 -13.78
N GLU A 115 -10.41 1.87 -14.00
CA GLU A 115 -10.51 0.69 -13.15
C GLU A 115 -9.20 0.42 -12.42
N LEU A 116 -9.27 -0.33 -11.31
CA LEU A 116 -8.07 -0.72 -10.56
C LEU A 116 -7.18 -1.61 -11.41
N SER A 117 -5.87 -1.38 -11.29
CA SER A 117 -4.82 -2.16 -11.90
C SER A 117 -3.78 -2.58 -10.88
N TYR A 118 -2.87 -3.48 -11.29
CA TYR A 118 -1.80 -3.96 -10.43
C TYR A 118 -0.97 -2.85 -9.75
N PRO A 119 -0.53 -1.78 -10.45
CA PRO A 119 0.15 -0.66 -9.79
C PRO A 119 -0.66 0.01 -8.67
N ASP A 120 -1.99 0.05 -8.78
CA ASP A 120 -2.85 0.60 -7.73
C ASP A 120 -2.81 -0.27 -6.48
N CYS A 121 -2.85 -1.59 -6.67
CA CYS A 121 -2.72 -2.58 -5.59
C CYS A 121 -1.37 -2.49 -4.88
N LEU A 122 -0.31 -2.01 -5.56
CA LEU A 122 0.99 -1.77 -4.94
C LEU A 122 1.07 -0.41 -4.24
N LEU A 123 0.51 0.65 -4.84
CA LEU A 123 0.64 2.02 -4.34
C LEU A 123 -0.29 2.30 -3.16
N MET A 124 -1.55 1.87 -3.22
CA MET A 124 -2.56 2.21 -2.21
C MET A 124 -2.15 1.76 -0.78
N PRO A 125 -1.67 0.51 -0.54
CA PRO A 125 -1.18 0.13 0.79
C PRO A 125 0.01 0.97 1.25
N LYS A 126 0.94 1.30 0.34
CA LYS A 126 2.10 2.16 0.66
C LYS A 126 1.65 3.57 1.06
N LEU A 127 0.67 4.14 0.38
CA LEU A 127 0.10 5.45 0.74
C LEU A 127 -0.58 5.41 2.10
N GLN A 128 -1.31 4.34 2.46
CA GLN A 128 -1.87 4.22 3.81
C GLN A 128 -0.78 4.21 4.87
N HIS A 129 0.30 3.45 4.63
CA HIS A 129 1.45 3.46 5.54
C HIS A 129 2.07 4.86 5.66
N VAL A 130 2.22 5.59 4.55
CA VAL A 130 2.69 6.98 4.56
C VAL A 130 1.81 7.85 5.45
N ARG A 131 0.49 7.82 5.25
CA ARG A 131 -0.42 8.69 6.01
C ARG A 131 -0.43 8.35 7.50
N VAL A 132 -0.57 7.08 7.86
CA VAL A 132 -0.58 6.62 9.25
C VAL A 132 0.74 6.98 9.96
N LEU A 133 1.87 6.74 9.30
CA LEU A 133 3.18 7.05 9.88
C LEU A 133 3.48 8.54 9.93
N CYS A 134 3.04 9.34 8.96
CA CYS A 134 3.14 10.80 9.03
C CYS A 134 2.24 11.37 10.13
N HIS A 135 1.06 10.80 10.35
CA HIS A 135 0.17 11.24 11.41
C HIS A 135 0.79 10.97 12.79
N VAL A 136 1.36 9.79 12.98
CA VAL A 136 2.17 9.47 14.18
C VAL A 136 3.42 10.35 14.28
N HIS A 137 4.02 10.70 13.15
CA HIS A 137 5.20 11.56 13.07
C HIS A 137 4.81 13.05 13.01
N LYS A 138 4.70 13.69 14.18
CA LYS A 138 4.42 15.12 14.31
C LYS A 138 3.03 15.54 13.82
N ASN A 139 2.04 14.65 13.82
CA ASN A 139 0.65 14.98 13.44
C ASN A 139 0.55 15.58 12.03
N SER A 140 1.32 15.03 11.08
CA SER A 140 1.39 15.51 9.71
C SER A 140 0.68 14.58 8.71
N ASP A 141 0.33 15.09 7.53
CA ASP A 141 -0.28 14.30 6.44
C ASP A 141 0.27 14.73 5.06
N ILE A 142 -0.15 14.03 4.00
CA ILE A 142 0.13 14.38 2.61
C ILE A 142 -0.31 15.83 2.35
N PRO A 143 0.58 16.72 1.86
CA PRO A 143 0.24 18.11 1.62
C PRO A 143 -0.89 18.31 0.60
N GLU A 144 -1.83 19.21 0.93
CA GLU A 144 -3.04 19.48 0.14
C GLU A 144 -2.77 20.04 -1.27
N HIS A 145 -1.58 20.60 -1.50
CA HIS A 145 -1.20 21.12 -2.81
C HIS A 145 -0.94 20.00 -3.83
N PHE A 146 -0.72 18.75 -3.39
CA PHE A 146 -0.70 17.57 -4.25
C PHE A 146 -2.13 17.13 -4.58
N LYS A 147 -2.82 17.94 -5.38
CA LYS A 147 -4.26 17.81 -5.63
C LYS A 147 -4.64 16.49 -6.30
N HIS A 148 -3.83 16.00 -7.23
CA HIS A 148 -4.11 14.76 -7.96
C HIS A 148 -3.90 13.56 -7.05
N LEU A 149 -2.87 13.59 -6.21
CA LEU A 149 -2.63 12.60 -5.19
C LEU A 149 -3.73 12.59 -4.13
N CYS A 150 -4.17 13.75 -3.63
CA CYS A 150 -5.28 13.83 -2.67
C CYS A 150 -6.58 13.27 -3.27
N ARG A 151 -6.87 13.60 -4.55
CA ARG A 151 -8.01 13.02 -5.29
C ARG A 151 -7.88 11.50 -5.38
N TYR A 152 -6.71 10.99 -5.76
CA TYR A 152 -6.44 9.56 -5.86
C TYR A 152 -6.63 8.83 -4.53
N VAL A 153 -6.12 9.39 -3.43
CA VAL A 153 -6.34 8.87 -2.07
C VAL A 153 -7.83 8.87 -1.71
N GLY A 154 -8.60 9.87 -2.17
CA GLY A 154 -10.05 9.85 -2.03
C GLY A 154 -10.73 8.71 -2.80
N GLU A 155 -10.25 8.38 -4.01
CA GLU A 155 -10.74 7.21 -4.77
C GLU A 155 -10.31 5.88 -4.13
N MET A 156 -9.11 5.83 -3.54
CA MET A 156 -8.64 4.70 -2.74
C MET A 156 -9.61 4.37 -1.59
N TYR A 157 -10.06 5.37 -0.83
CA TYR A 157 -11.06 5.15 0.24
C TYR A 157 -12.49 4.92 -0.25
N ARG A 158 -12.76 4.98 -1.55
CA ARG A 158 -14.02 4.54 -2.17
C ARG A 158 -13.93 3.15 -2.79
N SER A 159 -12.73 2.57 -2.86
CA SER A 159 -12.50 1.24 -3.40
C SER A 159 -12.86 0.18 -2.36
N GLU A 160 -13.85 -0.66 -2.66
CA GLU A 160 -14.22 -1.77 -1.79
C GLU A 160 -13.04 -2.73 -1.55
N ALA A 161 -12.26 -3.01 -2.61
CA ALA A 161 -11.09 -3.88 -2.52
C ALA A 161 -10.06 -3.35 -1.52
N PHE A 162 -9.82 -2.03 -1.50
CA PHE A 162 -8.93 -1.41 -0.53
C PHE A 162 -9.53 -1.42 0.88
N ILE A 163 -10.77 -0.95 1.04
CA ILE A 163 -11.43 -0.87 2.36
C ILE A 163 -11.45 -2.24 3.06
N ARG A 164 -11.72 -3.32 2.32
CA ARG A 164 -11.83 -4.67 2.87
C ARG A 164 -10.49 -5.34 3.16
N SER A 165 -9.40 -4.87 2.56
CA SER A 165 -8.07 -5.45 2.72
C SER A 165 -7.13 -4.61 3.58
N CYS A 166 -7.46 -3.33 3.81
CA CYS A 166 -6.64 -2.42 4.60
C CYS A 166 -6.59 -2.87 6.07
N PRO A 167 -5.39 -3.06 6.65
CA PRO A 167 -5.27 -3.31 8.08
C PRO A 167 -5.66 -2.06 8.87
N SER A 168 -5.93 -2.23 10.16
CA SER A 168 -6.17 -1.07 11.02
C SER A 168 -4.91 -0.21 11.15
N ASP A 169 -5.07 1.10 11.35
CA ASP A 169 -3.96 2.02 11.61
C ASP A 169 -3.10 1.53 12.80
N ARG A 170 -3.74 0.93 13.80
CA ARG A 170 -3.07 0.34 14.96
C ARG A 170 -2.13 -0.81 14.56
N ASP A 171 -2.56 -1.70 13.68
CA ASP A 171 -1.74 -2.83 13.22
C ASP A 171 -0.55 -2.33 12.38
N ILE A 172 -0.76 -1.32 11.54
CA ILE A 172 0.32 -0.65 10.80
C ILE A 172 1.35 -0.08 11.80
N ILE A 173 0.91 0.65 12.82
CA ILE A 173 1.82 1.25 13.81
C ILE A 173 2.58 0.17 14.57
N LEU A 174 1.88 -0.88 15.03
CA LEU A 174 2.50 -2.00 15.75
C LEU A 174 3.59 -2.67 14.92
N HIS A 175 3.34 -2.91 13.63
CA HIS A 175 4.33 -3.47 12.70
C HIS A 175 5.64 -2.66 12.67
N TYR A 176 5.57 -1.33 12.68
CA TYR A 176 6.77 -0.48 12.69
C TYR A 176 7.40 -0.32 14.09
N MET A 177 6.64 -0.52 15.16
CA MET A 177 7.18 -0.58 16.53
C MET A 177 7.99 -1.86 16.75
N GLU A 178 7.51 -3.00 16.27
CA GLU A 178 8.21 -4.30 16.36
C GLU A 178 9.52 -4.30 15.56
N LYS A 179 9.56 -3.56 14.45
CA LYS A 179 10.77 -3.38 13.62
C LYS A 179 11.74 -2.32 14.16
N ASP A 180 11.55 -1.84 15.40
CA ASP A 180 12.30 -0.75 16.05
C ASP A 180 12.39 0.53 15.17
N ALA A 181 11.43 0.74 14.26
CA ALA A 181 11.41 1.91 13.38
C ALA A 181 10.77 3.13 14.08
N LEU A 182 9.92 2.91 15.08
CA LEU A 182 9.29 3.94 15.90
C LEU A 182 9.87 3.94 17.32
N LYS A 183 10.13 5.12 17.90
CA LYS A 183 10.58 5.23 19.30
C LYS A 183 9.49 4.68 20.24
N LYS A 184 9.88 3.85 21.21
CA LYS A 184 9.01 3.03 22.10
C LYS A 184 8.08 3.80 23.07
N ASN A 185 7.81 5.09 22.83
CA ASN A 185 7.00 5.92 23.72
C ASN A 185 5.55 6.15 23.23
N PHE A 186 5.12 5.47 22.17
CA PHE A 186 3.74 5.61 21.68
C PHE A 186 2.77 4.79 22.53
N ARG A 187 1.83 5.48 23.20
CA ARG A 187 0.74 4.80 23.91
C ARG A 187 -0.30 4.36 22.90
N LEU A 188 -0.14 3.16 22.33
CA LEU A 188 -1.09 2.50 21.43
C LEU A 188 -2.54 2.52 21.94
N ARG A 189 -2.75 2.52 23.27
CA ARG A 189 -4.07 2.62 23.92
C ARG A 189 -4.73 4.00 23.80
N LEU A 190 -3.99 5.03 23.41
CA LEU A 190 -4.49 6.39 23.19
C LEU A 190 -4.78 6.68 21.71
N LEU A 191 -4.31 5.83 20.79
CA LEU A 191 -4.81 5.83 19.43
C LEU A 191 -6.24 5.26 19.48
N GLY A 192 -7.22 6.05 19.04
CA GLY A 192 -8.60 5.59 18.94
C GLY A 192 -8.73 4.41 17.97
N SER A 193 -9.93 3.85 17.87
CA SER A 193 -10.28 2.90 16.80
C SER A 193 -10.46 3.59 15.43
N GLU A 194 -10.07 4.85 15.32
CA GLU A 194 -10.24 5.65 14.11
C GLU A 194 -9.22 5.18 13.08
N SER A 195 -9.74 4.76 11.93
CA SER A 195 -8.92 4.49 10.75
C SER A 195 -8.91 5.76 9.91
N LEU A 196 -7.71 6.20 9.53
CA LEU A 196 -7.51 7.38 8.72
C LEU A 196 -8.01 7.11 7.29
N ASN A 197 -9.29 7.37 7.06
CA ASN A 197 -10.02 7.11 5.81
C ASN A 197 -10.60 8.37 5.18
N ASP A 198 -10.31 9.54 5.75
CA ASP A 198 -10.69 10.82 5.20
C ASP A 198 -9.66 11.30 4.17
N VAL A 199 -10.09 12.04 3.16
CA VAL A 199 -9.18 12.62 2.15
C VAL A 199 -8.16 13.54 2.83
N PRO A 200 -6.86 13.51 2.46
CA PRO A 200 -5.87 14.44 3.01
C PRO A 200 -6.34 15.90 2.90
N GLY A 201 -6.20 16.67 3.98
CA GLY A 201 -6.66 18.06 4.06
C GLY A 201 -8.16 18.28 4.34
N SER A 202 -8.99 17.23 4.36
CA SER A 202 -10.42 17.38 4.66
C SER A 202 -10.72 17.65 6.14
N THR A 203 -9.80 17.29 7.04
CA THR A 203 -9.93 17.52 8.48
C THR A 203 -8.91 18.57 8.95
N LYS A 204 -9.37 19.64 9.62
CA LYS A 204 -8.53 20.74 10.17
C LYS A 204 -7.54 20.30 11.29
N LYS A 205 -7.34 19.00 11.52
CA LYS A 205 -6.60 18.45 12.66
C LYS A 205 -5.13 18.12 12.37
N ALA A 206 -4.74 17.87 11.12
CA ALA A 206 -3.36 17.50 10.75
C ALA A 206 -2.66 18.64 10.00
N GLU A 207 -1.38 18.87 10.29
CA GLU A 207 -0.56 19.84 9.55
C GLU A 207 -0.02 19.23 8.24
N PRO A 208 0.17 20.00 7.16
CA PRO A 208 0.79 19.49 5.96
C PRO A 208 2.25 19.09 6.26
N LEU A 209 2.70 17.96 5.70
CA LEU A 209 4.11 17.59 5.76
C LEU A 209 4.97 18.65 5.05
N VAL A 210 5.79 19.37 5.79
CA VAL A 210 6.67 20.40 5.25
C VAL A 210 8.13 19.94 5.21
N ASN A 211 8.86 20.41 4.21
CA ASN A 211 10.31 20.40 4.27
C ASN A 211 10.71 21.27 5.45
N GLY A 212 11.26 20.66 6.49
CA GLY A 212 11.74 21.40 7.65
C GLY A 212 12.71 22.48 7.20
N THR A 213 12.24 23.73 7.15
CA THR A 213 13.12 24.89 7.15
C THR A 213 13.26 25.30 8.61
N THR A 214 14.31 24.77 9.25
CA THR A 214 15.09 25.34 10.36
C THR A 214 14.38 25.64 11.69
N LEU A 215 15.02 25.27 12.80
CA LEU A 215 15.39 26.26 13.83
C LEU A 215 16.83 25.96 14.27
N ARG A 216 17.60 27.03 14.46
CA ARG A 216 18.96 27.03 15.00
C ARG A 216 19.01 26.36 16.37
#